data_AF-A0A926ARG5-F1
#
_entry.id   AF-A0A926ARG5-F1
#
_cell.length_a   1.000
_cell.length_b   1.000
_cell.length_c   1.000
_cell.angle_alpha   90.00
_cell.angle_beta   90.00
_cell.angle_gamma   90.00
#
_symmetry.space_group_name_H-M   'P 1'
#
loop_
_entity.id
_entity.type
_entity.pdbx_description
1 polymer ?
#
loop_
_entity_poly.entity_id
_entity_poly.type
_entity_poly.pdbx_seq_one_letter_code
_entity_poly.pdbx_strand_id
1 'polypeptide(L)'
;TGTVQSLATIDRIEILVNGDVARTIKTPHTTSPSGVSTGTLDETVVIDGSGWLAVRCFEARPDKRVRFAHTAPVFVDVPGKPLAPKKVEVEHFVERIERELARHKGVLNADAIEEYQEALTIYRELLARAK
;
A
#
# COMPACT_ATOMS: atom_id res chain seq x y z
N THR A 1 15.87 -7.56 8.95
CA THR A 1 17.12 -7.37 8.19
C THR A 1 16.92 -7.65 6.72
N GLY A 2 17.78 -7.13 5.84
CA GLY A 2 17.79 -7.40 4.39
C GLY A 2 18.91 -6.69 3.65
N THR A 3 19.11 -7.03 2.38
CA THR A 3 20.13 -6.44 1.51
C THR A 3 19.52 -6.04 0.17
N VAL A 4 19.96 -4.92 -0.38
CA VAL A 4 19.65 -4.44 -1.73
C VAL A 4 20.95 -4.29 -2.52
N GLN A 5 20.91 -4.67 -3.79
CA GLN A 5 22.01 -4.48 -4.73
C GLN A 5 21.49 -3.85 -6.02
N SER A 6 22.23 -2.89 -6.56
CA SER A 6 21.95 -2.26 -7.86
C SER A 6 23.24 -1.85 -8.57
N LEU A 7 23.17 -1.74 -9.89
CA LEU A 7 24.24 -1.15 -10.71
C LEU A 7 24.26 0.39 -10.63
N ALA A 8 23.22 1.01 -10.09
CA ALA A 8 23.16 2.44 -9.80
C ALA A 8 23.19 2.67 -8.29
N THR A 9 23.53 3.90 -7.90
CA THR A 9 23.45 4.33 -6.50
C THR A 9 22.03 4.15 -5.97
N ILE A 10 21.92 3.53 -4.80
CA ILE A 10 20.65 3.41 -4.08
C ILE A 10 20.33 4.78 -3.47
N ASP A 11 19.18 5.34 -3.81
CA ASP A 11 18.68 6.61 -3.26
C ASP A 11 18.11 6.42 -1.86
N ARG A 12 17.14 5.51 -1.74
CA ARG A 12 16.47 5.21 -0.48
C ARG A 12 15.83 3.84 -0.47
N ILE A 13 15.60 3.33 0.72
CA ILE A 13 14.81 2.15 1.01
C ILE A 13 13.60 2.61 1.81
N GLU A 14 12.43 2.10 1.50
CA GLU A 14 11.19 2.40 2.21
C GLU A 14 10.55 1.10 2.70
N ILE A 15 10.11 1.11 3.96
CA ILE A 15 9.26 0.06 4.52
C ILE A 15 7.83 0.57 4.47
N LEU A 16 6.97 -0.19 3.79
CA LEU A 16 5.54 0.08 3.71
C LEU A 16 4.80 -0.74 4.74
N VAL A 17 3.78 -0.15 5.36
CA VAL A 17 2.79 -0.84 6.18
C VAL A 17 1.41 -0.39 5.71
N ASN A 18 0.58 -1.33 5.27
CA ASN A 18 -0.78 -1.06 4.78
C ASN A 18 -0.85 0.07 3.73
N GLY A 19 0.15 0.11 2.84
CA GLY A 19 0.24 1.09 1.76
C GLY A 19 0.92 2.42 2.11
N ASP A 20 1.14 2.71 3.41
CA ASP A 20 1.82 3.92 3.85
C ASP A 20 3.32 3.68 4.07
N VAL A 21 4.15 4.69 3.83
CA VAL A 21 5.58 4.64 4.15
C VAL A 21 5.76 4.78 5.65
N ALA A 22 5.94 3.65 6.34
CA ALA A 22 6.21 3.61 7.78
C ALA A 22 7.63 4.08 8.12
N ARG A 23 8.58 3.86 7.20
CA ARG A 23 9.97 4.28 7.37
C ARG A 23 10.64 4.53 6.03
N THR A 24 11.43 5.61 5.96
CA THR A 24 12.37 5.87 4.87
C THR A 24 13.78 5.79 5.43
N ILE A 25 14.61 4.91 4.87
CA ILE A 25 16.01 4.74 5.22
C ILE A 25 16.87 5.27 4.08
N LYS A 26 17.75 6.21 4.41
CA LYS A 26 18.90 6.56 3.58
C LYS A 26 20.09 5.73 4.06
N THR A 27 20.25 4.54 3.50
CA THR A 27 21.33 3.64 3.90
C THR A 27 22.66 4.10 3.30
N PRO A 28 23.74 4.16 4.10
CA PRO A 28 25.09 4.17 3.55
C PRO A 28 25.23 2.97 2.62
N HIS A 29 25.68 3.20 1.40
CA HIS A 29 25.92 2.13 0.43
C HIS A 29 27.42 2.02 0.17
N THR A 30 27.85 0.79 -0.06
CA THR A 30 29.21 0.51 -0.52
C THR A 30 29.16 0.17 -2.00
N THR A 31 30.10 0.70 -2.76
CA THR A 31 30.26 0.36 -4.18
C THR A 31 31.41 -0.63 -4.30
N SER A 32 31.13 -1.81 -4.84
CA SER A 32 32.18 -2.79 -5.12
C SER A 32 33.09 -2.31 -6.25
N PRO A 33 34.29 -2.91 -6.43
CA PRO A 33 35.14 -2.65 -7.60
C PRO A 33 34.45 -2.92 -8.94
N SER A 34 33.43 -3.80 -8.96
CA SER A 34 32.59 -4.07 -10.14
C SER A 34 31.48 -3.04 -10.36
N GLY A 35 31.39 -1.99 -9.54
CA GLY A 35 30.41 -0.91 -9.66
C GLY A 35 29.04 -1.21 -9.03
N VAL A 36 28.89 -2.32 -8.30
CA VAL A 36 27.62 -2.68 -7.66
C VAL A 36 27.46 -1.89 -6.36
N SER A 37 26.42 -1.07 -6.28
CA SER A 37 25.99 -0.41 -5.05
C SER A 37 25.21 -1.40 -4.19
N THR A 38 25.69 -1.63 -2.96
CA THR A 38 25.04 -2.50 -1.98
C THR A 38 24.64 -1.69 -0.75
N GLY A 39 23.37 -1.80 -0.34
CA GLY A 39 22.83 -1.25 0.90
C GLY A 39 22.26 -2.36 1.78
N THR A 40 22.39 -2.21 3.09
CA THR A 40 21.83 -3.14 4.07
C THR A 40 20.77 -2.46 4.93
N LEU A 41 19.79 -3.23 5.33
CA LEU A 41 18.67 -2.81 6.16
C LEU A 41 18.65 -3.67 7.42
N ASP A 42 18.61 -3.04 8.59
CA ASP A 42 18.24 -3.69 9.84
C ASP A 42 17.30 -2.76 10.62
N GLU A 43 16.01 -3.02 10.51
CA GLU A 43 14.96 -2.17 11.05
C GLU A 43 13.87 -3.00 11.68
N THR A 44 13.27 -2.45 12.72
CA THR A 44 12.10 -3.00 13.39
C THR A 44 10.94 -2.04 13.22
N VAL A 45 9.77 -2.55 12.82
CA VAL A 45 8.54 -1.77 12.67
C VAL A 45 7.46 -2.37 13.56
N VAL A 46 6.76 -1.52 14.30
CA VAL A 46 5.61 -1.92 15.13
C VAL A 46 4.37 -1.96 14.26
N ILE A 47 3.57 -3.02 14.41
CA ILE A 47 2.29 -3.18 13.72
C ILE A 47 1.22 -3.44 14.77
N ASP A 48 0.21 -2.56 14.85
CA ASP A 48 -0.78 -2.56 15.93
C ASP A 48 -1.89 -3.60 15.78
N GLY A 49 -1.98 -4.28 14.63
CA GLY A 49 -3.00 -5.27 14.29
C GLY A 49 -2.67 -6.05 13.01
N SER A 50 -3.65 -6.77 12.47
CA SER A 50 -3.52 -7.44 11.18
C SER A 50 -3.25 -6.43 10.06
N GLY A 51 -2.53 -6.87 9.04
CA GLY A 51 -2.19 -6.04 7.90
C GLY A 51 -1.11 -6.66 7.04
N TRP A 52 -0.39 -5.84 6.31
CA TRP A 52 0.75 -6.27 5.51
C TRP A 52 1.87 -5.25 5.56
N LEU A 53 3.09 -5.74 5.36
CA LEU A 53 4.25 -4.91 5.14
C LEU A 53 4.99 -5.32 3.87
N ALA A 54 5.72 -4.38 3.29
CA ALA A 54 6.65 -4.68 2.21
C ALA A 54 7.84 -3.73 2.26
N VAL A 55 8.90 -4.05 1.53
CA VAL A 55 10.06 -3.18 1.39
C VAL A 55 10.23 -2.83 -0.08
N ARG A 56 10.52 -1.56 -0.37
CA ARG A 56 10.92 -1.12 -1.70
C ARG A 56 12.19 -0.30 -1.65
N CYS A 57 12.93 -0.28 -2.73
CA CYS A 57 14.15 0.51 -2.86
C CYS A 57 14.15 1.26 -4.17
N PHE A 58 14.75 2.45 -4.18
CA PHE A 58 14.81 3.33 -5.35
C PHE A 58 16.26 3.59 -5.74
N GLU A 59 16.49 3.70 -7.04
CA GLU A 59 17.77 4.17 -7.58
C GLU A 59 17.80 5.70 -7.72
N ALA A 60 18.95 6.30 -7.45
CA ALA A 60 19.24 7.67 -7.85
C ALA A 60 19.68 7.67 -9.32
N ARG A 61 18.92 8.34 -10.19
CA ARG A 61 19.25 8.43 -11.62
C ARG A 61 19.23 9.86 -12.14
N PRO A 62 20.21 10.26 -12.97
CA PRO A 62 20.27 11.60 -13.52
C PRO A 62 19.19 11.85 -14.59
N ASP A 63 18.65 10.78 -15.19
CA ASP A 63 17.65 10.83 -16.28
C ASP A 63 16.21 11.05 -15.81
N LYS A 64 16.01 11.35 -14.51
CA LYS A 64 14.70 11.51 -13.83
C LYS A 64 13.77 10.29 -13.93
N ARG A 65 14.23 9.15 -14.46
CA ARG A 65 13.42 7.93 -14.51
C ARG A 65 13.45 7.25 -13.16
N VAL A 66 12.28 6.91 -12.65
CA VAL A 66 12.16 6.13 -11.41
C VAL A 66 12.39 4.66 -11.74
N ARG A 67 13.42 4.08 -11.12
CA ARG A 67 13.64 2.64 -11.08
C ARG A 67 13.61 2.18 -9.64
N PHE A 68 12.85 1.12 -9.39
CA PHE A 68 12.67 0.60 -8.06
C PHE A 68 12.46 -0.90 -8.10
N ALA A 69 12.78 -1.56 -7.00
CA ALA A 69 12.37 -2.93 -6.73
C ALA A 69 11.48 -2.94 -5.48
N HIS A 70 10.58 -3.92 -5.40
CA HIS A 70 9.64 -4.07 -4.30
C HIS A 70 9.56 -5.56 -3.94
N THR A 71 9.53 -5.90 -2.65
CA THR A 71 9.40 -7.28 -2.20
C THR A 71 7.98 -7.80 -2.43
N ALA A 72 7.77 -9.11 -2.31
CA ALA A 72 6.42 -9.59 -2.03
C ALA A 72 5.94 -9.00 -0.69
N PRO A 73 4.64 -8.69 -0.54
CA PRO A 73 4.10 -8.31 0.75
C PRO A 73 4.14 -9.50 1.71
N VAL A 74 4.46 -9.21 2.97
CA VAL A 74 4.31 -10.15 4.08
C VAL A 74 3.04 -9.77 4.82
N PHE A 75 2.17 -10.76 5.01
CA PHE A 75 0.91 -10.59 5.73
C PHE A 75 1.10 -10.96 7.20
N VAL A 76 0.54 -10.14 8.07
CA VAL A 76 0.52 -10.34 9.52
C VAL A 76 -0.93 -10.46 9.93
N ASP A 77 -1.27 -11.55 10.62
CA ASP A 77 -2.60 -11.74 11.19
C ASP A 77 -2.53 -11.71 12.72
N VAL A 78 -3.30 -10.80 13.31
CA VAL A 78 -3.44 -10.60 14.75
C VAL A 78 -4.91 -10.84 15.12
N PRO A 79 -5.23 -11.99 15.72
CA PRO A 79 -6.60 -12.32 16.10
C PRO A 79 -7.28 -11.21 16.91
N GLY A 80 -8.51 -10.84 16.50
CA GLY A 80 -9.29 -9.79 17.16
C GLY A 80 -8.88 -8.35 16.82
N LYS A 81 -7.87 -8.14 15.96
CA LYS A 81 -7.41 -6.82 15.53
C LYS A 81 -7.31 -6.72 14.00
N PRO A 82 -8.41 -6.87 13.26
CA PRO A 82 -8.38 -6.81 11.79
C PRO A 82 -7.89 -5.44 11.29
N LEU A 83 -7.38 -5.41 10.06
CA LEU A 83 -7.04 -4.15 9.39
C LEU A 83 -8.30 -3.29 9.24
N ALA A 84 -8.29 -2.12 9.85
CA ALA A 84 -9.34 -1.12 9.63
C ALA A 84 -9.03 -0.33 8.36
N PRO A 85 -9.98 -0.16 7.42
CA PRO A 85 -9.78 0.65 6.24
C PRO A 85 -9.66 2.13 6.62
N LYS A 86 -8.93 2.89 5.80
CA LYS A 86 -8.82 4.35 5.99
C LYS A 86 -10.12 5.00 5.59
N LYS A 87 -10.49 6.08 6.28
CA LYS A 87 -11.71 6.84 6.00
C LYS A 87 -11.81 7.25 4.53
N VAL A 88 -10.73 7.78 3.96
CA VAL A 88 -10.66 8.21 2.55
C VAL A 88 -10.90 7.08 1.55
N GLU A 89 -10.47 5.84 1.89
CA GLU A 89 -10.68 4.67 1.04
C GLU A 89 -12.15 4.28 1.04
N VAL A 90 -12.80 4.34 2.21
CA VAL A 90 -14.24 4.04 2.33
C VAL A 90 -15.09 5.12 1.67
N GLU A 91 -14.76 6.40 1.88
CA GLU A 91 -15.42 7.54 1.20
C GLU A 91 -15.39 7.37 -0.31
N HIS A 92 -14.23 7.00 -0.87
CA HIS A 92 -14.09 6.74 -2.30
C HIS A 92 -15.09 5.67 -2.80
N PHE A 93 -15.27 4.57 -2.07
CA PHE A 93 -16.20 3.52 -2.46
C PHE A 93 -17.66 3.94 -2.32
N VAL A 94 -18.01 4.68 -1.27
CA VAL A 94 -19.35 5.28 -1.12
C VAL A 94 -19.67 6.15 -2.33
N GLU A 95 -18.80 7.12 -2.64
CA GLU A 95 -18.96 8.02 -3.78
C GLU A 95 -19.00 7.26 -5.12
N ARG A 96 -18.17 6.22 -5.26
CA ARG A 96 -18.16 5.37 -6.45
C ARG A 96 -19.51 4.70 -6.63
N ILE A 97 -20.02 4.03 -5.61
CA ILE A 97 -21.28 3.27 -5.68
C ILE A 97 -22.47 4.20 -5.95
N GLU A 98 -22.52 5.36 -5.31
CA GLU A 98 -23.56 6.37 -5.57
C GLU A 98 -23.56 6.82 -7.04
N ARG A 99 -22.36 7.03 -7.61
CA ARG A 99 -22.21 7.36 -9.03
C ARG A 99 -22.64 6.21 -9.94
N GLU A 100 -22.32 4.96 -9.59
CA GLU A 100 -22.75 3.80 -10.37
C GLU A 100 -24.28 3.63 -10.34
N LEU A 101 -24.91 3.78 -9.16
CA LEU A 101 -26.36 3.76 -9.01
C LEU A 101 -27.05 4.84 -9.86
N ALA A 102 -26.52 6.06 -9.84
CA ALA A 102 -27.03 7.14 -10.67
C ALA A 102 -26.89 6.82 -12.16
N ARG A 103 -25.74 6.27 -12.58
CA ARG A 103 -25.48 5.92 -13.98
C ARG A 103 -26.35 4.79 -14.50
N HIS A 104 -26.65 3.81 -13.65
CA HIS A 104 -27.37 2.60 -14.03
C HIS A 104 -28.89 2.67 -13.83
N LYS A 105 -29.40 3.80 -13.35
CA LYS A 105 -30.84 4.01 -13.16
C LYS A 105 -31.61 3.81 -14.47
N GLY A 106 -32.53 2.85 -14.46
CA GLY A 106 -33.33 2.50 -15.64
C GLY A 106 -32.60 1.67 -16.70
N VAL A 107 -31.36 1.25 -16.44
CA VAL A 107 -30.56 0.39 -17.33
C VAL A 107 -30.43 -1.02 -16.75
N LEU A 108 -30.07 -1.13 -15.47
CA LEU A 108 -29.93 -2.42 -14.80
C LEU A 108 -31.29 -2.92 -14.28
N ASN A 109 -31.40 -4.24 -14.14
CA ASN A 109 -32.55 -4.88 -13.49
C ASN A 109 -32.58 -4.58 -11.98
N ALA A 110 -33.70 -4.89 -11.34
CA ALA A 110 -33.90 -4.61 -9.92
C ALA A 110 -32.86 -5.31 -9.04
N ASP A 111 -32.59 -6.60 -9.30
CA ASP A 111 -31.66 -7.41 -8.51
C ASP A 111 -30.24 -6.81 -8.48
N ALA A 112 -29.73 -6.34 -9.63
CA ALA A 112 -28.43 -5.70 -9.67
C ALA A 112 -28.42 -4.35 -8.95
N ILE A 113 -29.51 -3.57 -9.02
CA ILE A 113 -29.63 -2.31 -8.26
C ILE A 113 -29.66 -2.57 -6.76
N GLU A 114 -30.33 -3.64 -6.32
CA GLU A 114 -30.38 -4.06 -4.92
C GLU A 114 -28.97 -4.42 -4.40
N GLU A 115 -28.18 -5.15 -5.18
CA GLU A 115 -26.78 -5.47 -4.82
C GLU A 115 -25.93 -4.20 -4.58
N TYR A 116 -26.07 -3.19 -5.43
CA TYR A 116 -25.38 -1.90 -5.21
C TYR A 116 -25.89 -1.16 -3.96
N GLN A 117 -27.18 -1.25 -3.64
CA GLN A 117 -27.75 -0.64 -2.44
C GLN A 117 -27.30 -1.33 -1.15
N GLU A 118 -27.20 -2.67 -1.18
CA GLU A 118 -26.63 -3.45 -0.09
C GLU A 118 -25.16 -3.07 0.12
N ALA A 119 -24.36 -3.05 -0.94
CA ALA A 119 -22.97 -2.63 -0.88
C ALA A 119 -22.83 -1.19 -0.32
N LEU A 120 -23.66 -0.25 -0.78
CA LEU A 120 -23.66 1.13 -0.28
C LEU A 120 -23.93 1.20 1.23
N THR A 121 -24.87 0.38 1.72
CA THR A 121 -25.21 0.30 3.14
C THR A 121 -24.01 -0.20 3.95
N ILE A 122 -23.38 -1.29 3.50
CA ILE A 122 -22.17 -1.86 4.13
C ILE A 122 -21.04 -0.82 4.20
N TYR A 123 -20.75 -0.12 3.10
CA TYR A 123 -19.69 0.88 3.09
C TYR A 123 -20.01 2.11 3.96
N ARG A 124 -21.27 2.52 4.07
CA ARG A 124 -21.68 3.60 4.98
C ARG A 124 -21.54 3.20 6.46
N GLU A 125 -21.89 1.97 6.81
CA GLU A 125 -21.65 1.43 8.15
C GLU A 125 -20.14 1.32 8.45
N LEU A 126 -19.36 0.88 7.45
CA LEU A 126 -17.90 0.82 7.56
C LEU A 126 -17.29 2.21 7.74
N LEU A 127 -17.82 3.22 7.07
CA LEU A 127 -17.35 4.61 7.16
C LEU A 127 -17.46 5.15 8.60
N ALA A 128 -18.52 4.77 9.32
CA ALA A 128 -18.72 5.18 10.72
C ALA A 128 -17.64 4.64 11.68
N ARG A 129 -16.92 3.59 11.29
CA ARG A 129 -15.87 2.93 12.08
C ARG A 129 -14.47 2.96 11.43
N ALA A 130 -14.32 3.64 10.29
CA ALA A 130 -13.05 3.78 9.58
C ALA A 130 -12.08 4.68 10.36
N LYS A 131 -10.77 4.48 10.13
CA LYS A 131 -9.70 5.24 10.80
C LYS A 131 -9.21 6.42 9.97
#